data_AF-A0A9X3HZQ6-F1
#
_entry.id   AF-A0A9X3HZQ6-F1
#
_cell.length_a   1.000
_cell.length_b   1.000
_cell.length_c   1.000
_cell.angle_alpha   90.00
_cell.angle_beta   90.00
_cell.angle_gamma   90.00
#
_symmetry.space_group_name_H-M   'P 1'
#
loop_
_entity.id
_entity.type
_entity.pdbx_description
1 polymer ?
#
loop_
_entity_poly.entity_id
_entity_poly.type
_entity_poly.pdbx_seq_one_letter_code
_entity_poly.pdbx_strand_id
1 'polypeptide(L)' 'MHVNCSTSHTLNESATDEELNALLELAETSLLIPSQREVIKTFVSRKSIENFLMNQQQEGELPA' A
#
# COMPACT_ATOMS: atom_id res chain seq x y z
N MET A 1 15.54 21.13 -15.72
CA MET A 1 14.64 21.05 -14.56
C MET A 1 15.30 20.15 -13.52
N HIS A 2 15.61 20.65 -12.33
CA HIS A 2 16.19 19.84 -11.25
C HIS A 2 15.03 19.16 -10.54
N VAL A 3 14.80 17.88 -10.82
CA VAL A 3 13.78 17.09 -10.12
C VAL A 3 14.28 16.86 -8.70
N ASN A 4 13.70 17.60 -7.76
CA ASN A 4 13.91 17.44 -6.34
C ASN A 4 13.17 16.16 -5.90
N CYS A 5 13.67 15.00 -6.29
CA CYS A 5 13.16 13.72 -5.83
C CYS A 5 13.67 13.50 -4.41
N SER A 6 12.97 14.07 -3.42
CA SER A 6 13.11 13.61 -2.05
C SER A 6 12.58 12.18 -2.02
N THR A 7 13.45 11.20 -2.26
CA THR A 7 13.14 9.77 -2.19
C THR A 7 12.47 9.42 -0.86
N SER A 8 12.79 10.18 0.20
CA SER A 8 12.23 10.05 1.53
C SER A 8 10.74 10.40 1.63
N HIS A 9 10.21 11.28 0.78
CA HIS A 9 8.77 11.63 0.81
C HIS A 9 7.94 10.52 0.17
N THR A 10 8.33 10.05 -1.02
CA THR A 10 7.62 9.01 -1.76
C THR A 10 7.70 7.64 -1.09
N LEU A 11 8.77 7.34 -0.32
CA LEU A 11 8.88 6.09 0.44
C LEU A 11 8.08 6.09 1.75
N ASN A 12 7.74 7.27 2.29
CA ASN A 12 6.96 7.41 3.51
C ASN A 12 5.45 7.49 3.26
N GLU A 13 5.04 7.66 2.00
CA GLU A 13 3.63 7.57 1.64
C GLU A 13 3.18 6.11 1.73
N SER A 14 2.19 5.86 2.59
CA SER A 14 1.47 4.59 2.66
C SER A 14 0.92 4.27 1.28
N ALA A 15 1.07 3.03 0.81
CA ALA A 15 0.41 2.59 -0.41
C ALA A 15 -1.10 2.80 -0.25
N THR A 16 -1.71 3.54 -1.17
CA THR A 16 -3.15 3.81 -1.15
C THR A 16 -3.94 2.53 -1.40
N ASP A 17 -5.19 2.48 -0.93
CA ASP A 17 -6.05 1.31 -1.14
C ASP A 17 -6.26 1.01 -2.64
N GLU A 18 -6.21 2.03 -3.49
CA GLU A 18 -6.33 1.89 -4.95
C GLU A 18 -5.07 1.26 -5.58
N GLU A 19 -3.88 1.66 -5.14
CA GLU A 19 -2.61 1.01 -5.54
C GLU A 19 -2.55 -0.45 -5.07
N LEU A 20 -3.03 -0.72 -3.86
CA LEU A 20 -3.11 -2.08 -3.32
C LEU A 20 -4.11 -2.95 -4.11
N ASN A 21 -5.25 -2.39 -4.52
CA ASN A 21 -6.22 -3.08 -5.37
C ASN A 21 -5.63 -3.41 -6.75
N ALA A 22 -4.93 -2.46 -7.39
CA ALA A 22 -4.27 -2.69 -8.66
C ALA A 22 -3.20 -3.81 -8.58
N LEU A 23 -2.45 -3.88 -7.47
CA LEU A 23 -1.50 -4.98 -7.21
C LEU A 23 -2.21 -6.32 -7.03
N LEU A 24 -3.40 -6.33 -6.40
CA LEU A 24 -4.20 -7.54 -6.25
C LEU A 24 -4.70 -8.06 -7.60
N GLU A 25 -5.23 -7.16 -8.45
CA GLU A 25 -5.65 -7.48 -9.82
C GLU A 25 -4.49 -8.06 -10.64
N LEU A 26 -3.30 -7.46 -10.53
CA LEU A 26 -2.09 -7.99 -11.17
C LEU A 26 -1.76 -9.41 -10.68
N ALA A 27 -1.91 -9.68 -9.38
CA ALA A 27 -1.70 -11.00 -8.78
C ALA A 27 -2.72 -12.05 -9.22
N GLU A 28 -3.83 -11.66 -9.85
CA GLU A 28 -4.79 -12.60 -10.45
C GLU A 28 -4.45 -12.93 -11.91
N THR A 29 -3.64 -12.11 -12.56
CA THR A 29 -3.20 -12.36 -13.95
C THR A 29 -2.23 -13.54 -14.07
N SER A 30 -2.12 -14.08 -15.28
CA SER A 30 -1.13 -15.12 -15.61
C SER A 30 0.31 -14.62 -15.72
N LEU A 31 0.55 -13.31 -15.53
CA LEU A 31 1.88 -12.70 -15.67
C LEU A 31 2.83 -13.11 -14.52
N LEU A 32 2.26 -13.47 -13.37
CA LEU A 32 3.01 -13.82 -12.17
C LEU A 32 2.96 -15.32 -11.92
N ILE A 33 4.09 -15.89 -11.47
CA ILE A 33 4.13 -17.28 -11.02
C ILE A 33 3.41 -17.42 -9.66
N PRO A 34 2.92 -18.62 -9.29
CA PRO A 34 2.12 -18.80 -8.08
C PRO A 34 2.77 -18.25 -6.80
N SER A 35 4.08 -18.44 -6.61
CA SER A 35 4.80 -17.92 -5.44
C SER A 35 4.85 -16.39 -5.39
N GLN A 36 4.96 -15.72 -6.54
CA GLN A 36 4.92 -14.25 -6.60
C GLN A 36 3.53 -13.72 -6.26
N ARG A 37 2.46 -14.41 -6.72
CA ARG A 37 1.08 -14.04 -6.39
C ARG A 37 0.84 -14.14 -4.88
N GLU A 38 1.33 -15.20 -4.25
CA GLU A 38 1.19 -15.41 -2.81
C GLU A 38 1.92 -14.31 -2.01
N VAL A 39 3.13 -13.95 -2.42
CA VAL A 39 3.88 -12.84 -1.81
C VAL A 39 3.14 -11.52 -1.96
N ILE A 40 2.61 -11.21 -3.16
CA ILE A 40 1.87 -9.96 -3.41
C ILE A 40 0.57 -9.92 -2.61
N LYS A 41 -0.21 -11.00 -2.60
CA LYS A 41 -1.45 -11.08 -1.80
C LYS A 41 -1.18 -10.89 -0.31
N THR A 42 -0.10 -11.49 0.20
CA THR A 42 0.33 -11.32 1.59
C THR A 42 0.75 -9.88 1.87
N PHE A 43 1.50 -9.25 0.95
CA PHE A 43 1.90 -7.85 1.07
C PHE A 43 0.70 -6.91 1.09
N VAL A 44 -0.23 -7.07 0.13
CA VAL A 44 -1.46 -6.27 0.05
C VAL A 44 -2.26 -6.41 1.35
N SER A 45 -2.46 -7.64 1.84
CA SER A 45 -3.19 -7.85 3.10
C SER A 45 -2.56 -7.13 4.29
N ARG A 46 -1.23 -7.15 4.43
CA ARG A 46 -0.52 -6.42 5.50
C ARG A 46 -0.71 -4.91 5.36
N LYS A 47 -0.57 -4.37 4.15
CA LYS A 47 -0.71 -2.93 3.89
C LYS A 47 -2.13 -2.43 4.08
N SER A 48 -3.15 -3.20 3.70
CA SER A 48 -4.54 -2.84 3.98
C SER A 48 -4.83 -2.80 5.49
N ILE A 49 -4.23 -3.69 6.29
CA ILE A 49 -4.34 -3.64 7.75
C ILE A 49 -3.63 -2.41 8.30
N GLU A 50 -2.41 -2.10 7.84
CA GLU A 50 -1.69 -0.89 8.24
C GLU A 50 -2.50 0.38 7.91
N ASN A 51 -3.03 0.50 6.69
CA ASN A 51 -3.88 1.62 6.29
C ASN A 51 -5.12 1.75 7.18
N PHE A 52 -5.81 0.63 7.44
CA PHE A 52 -6.97 0.63 8.32
C PHE A 52 -6.62 1.14 9.73
N LEU A 53 -5.54 0.65 10.32
CA LEU A 53 -5.09 1.08 11.65
C LEU A 53 -4.67 2.55 11.67
N MET A 54 -3.95 3.02 10.65
CA MET A 54 -3.54 4.42 10.53
C MET A 54 -4.76 5.36 10.40
N ASN A 55 -5.75 4.98 9.60
CA ASN A 55 -6.99 5.75 9.45
C ASN A 55 -7.77 5.81 10.78
N GLN A 56 -7.85 4.70 11.52
CA GLN A 56 -8.46 4.66 12.86
C GLN A 56 -7.71 5.52 13.87
N GLN A 57 -6.38 5.60 13.79
CA GLN A 57 -5.57 6.45 14.66
C GLN A 57 -5.76 7.94 14.34
N GLN A 58 -5.96 8.31 13.08
CA GLN A 58 -6.27 9.69 12.67
C GLN A 58 -7.68 10.12 13.09
N GLU A 59 -8.66 9.21 13.08
CA GLU A 59 -10.02 9.50 13.56
C GLU A 59 -10.13 9.56 15.10
N GLY A 60 -9.12 9.07 15.83
CA GLY A 60 -9.05 9.10 17.30
C GLY A 60 -8.48 10.40 17.90
N GLU A 61 -7.95 11.32 17.09
CA GLU A 61 -7.46 12.64 17.51
C GLU A 61 -8.52 13.74 17.30
N LEU A 62 -9.70 13.58 17.91
CA LEU A 62 -10.65 14.70 18.07
C LEU A 62 -10.34 15.43 19.38
N PRO A 63 -10.01 16.74 19.37
CA PRO A 63 -9.64 17.46 20.58
C PRO A 63 -10.86 17.63 21.49
N ALA A 64 -10.64 17.39 22.78
CA ALA A 64 -11.53 17.88 23.84
C ALA A 64 -11.39 19.40 24.00
#